data_AF-A0A9P1FPX7-F1
#
_entry.id   AF-A0A9P1FPX7-F1
#
_cell.length_a   1.000
_cell.length_b   1.000
_cell.length_c   1.000
_cell.angle_alpha   90.00
_cell.angle_beta   90.00
_cell.angle_gamma   90.00
#
_symmetry.space_group_name_H-M   'P 1'
#
loop_
_entity.id
_entity.type
_entity.pdbx_description
1 polymer ?
#
loop_
_entity_poly.entity_id
_entity_poly.type
_entity_poly.pdbx_seq_one_letter_code
_entity_poly.pdbx_strand_id
1 'polypeptide(L)'
;MRLRGLIGCSLCCFAGITGITFLGSTRCSPRLGARLRPRAQAEDRGSASGPLDQWIDPVWGSFRELLDSEPGRSLQGFVGEERLESVKAGATATASGAVAMVPISLLDPDRFTPRWEFQLDMLALDILLFGVVYRYAVRSGDDNPMLRTGVVGAFVLPRALFLVQLPAECQALPLSCGDPLGYFSWSMLAQVVWQLFAGAVVFAFAFYGLERAIACGLVQRFQSQN
;
A
#
# COMPACT_ATOMS: atom_id res chain seq x y z
N MET A 1 -7.86 38.97 20.75
CA MET A 1 -6.79 38.38 19.91
C MET A 1 -7.15 36.92 19.64
N ARG A 2 -7.20 36.56 18.35
CA ARG A 2 -7.67 35.28 17.80
C ARG A 2 -6.58 34.20 17.94
N LEU A 3 -6.89 33.07 18.59
CA LEU A 3 -6.08 31.83 18.52
C LEU A 3 -7.00 30.59 18.54
N ARG A 4 -7.88 30.48 17.54
CA ARG A 4 -8.80 29.34 17.35
C ARG A 4 -8.68 28.69 15.95
N GLY A 5 -7.57 28.91 15.24
CA GLY A 5 -7.49 28.65 13.79
C GLY A 5 -6.69 27.43 13.30
N LEU A 6 -6.06 26.62 14.16
CA LEU A 6 -5.09 25.61 13.68
C LEU A 6 -5.41 24.14 14.03
N ILE A 7 -6.54 23.88 14.69
CA ILE A 7 -6.97 22.50 15.03
C ILE A 7 -8.00 21.96 14.00
N GLY A 8 -8.45 22.79 13.04
CA GLY A 8 -9.54 22.45 12.12
C GLY A 8 -9.16 21.78 10.79
N CYS A 9 -7.87 21.60 10.47
CA CYS A 9 -7.47 21.15 9.12
C CYS A 9 -7.14 19.65 9.01
N SER A 10 -6.71 18.99 10.09
CA SER A 10 -6.35 17.56 10.02
C SER A 10 -7.56 16.62 10.23
N LEU A 11 -8.59 17.06 10.97
CA LEU A 11 -9.81 16.28 11.17
C LEU A 11 -10.73 16.23 9.93
N CYS A 12 -10.57 17.13 8.96
CA CYS A 12 -11.39 17.12 7.75
C CYS A 12 -11.05 15.98 6.77
N CYS A 13 -9.86 15.37 6.85
CA CYS A 13 -9.57 14.18 6.05
C CYS A 13 -10.13 12.89 6.66
N PHE A 14 -10.40 12.85 7.97
CA PHE A 14 -10.91 11.65 8.66
C PHE A 14 -12.42 11.67 8.91
N ALA A 15 -13.05 12.85 8.94
CA ALA A 15 -14.49 13.00 9.23
C ALA A 15 -15.42 12.77 8.02
N GLY A 16 -14.89 12.54 6.82
CA GLY A 16 -15.69 12.20 5.63
C GLY A 16 -16.26 10.77 5.62
N ILE A 17 -16.03 9.98 6.67
CA ILE A 17 -16.35 8.54 6.72
C ILE A 17 -17.62 8.24 7.55
N THR A 18 -18.12 9.17 8.36
CA THR A 18 -19.16 8.88 9.37
C THR A 18 -20.54 9.43 9.04
N GLY A 19 -20.93 9.37 7.77
CA GLY A 19 -22.31 9.65 7.38
C GLY A 19 -22.59 9.16 5.98
N ILE A 20 -23.43 8.12 5.85
CA ILE A 20 -24.66 8.17 5.06
C ILE A 20 -25.40 6.84 5.22
N THR A 21 -26.65 6.99 5.60
CA THR A 21 -27.72 6.03 5.74
C THR A 21 -28.08 5.40 4.38
N PHE A 22 -28.35 4.09 4.40
CA PHE A 22 -29.25 3.34 3.51
C PHE A 22 -28.91 3.12 2.01
N LEU A 23 -29.15 1.85 1.65
CA LEU A 23 -29.50 1.29 0.34
C LEU A 23 -28.38 0.98 -0.67
N GLY A 24 -28.24 -0.31 -0.97
CA GLY A 24 -27.80 -0.76 -2.30
C GLY A 24 -26.57 -1.66 -2.29
N SER A 25 -26.80 -2.97 -2.19
CA SER A 25 -25.81 -4.01 -2.52
C SER A 25 -25.30 -3.82 -3.95
N THR A 26 -24.08 -3.33 -4.13
CA THR A 26 -23.36 -3.39 -5.41
C THR A 26 -22.26 -4.45 -5.32
N ARG A 27 -22.66 -5.70 -5.59
CA ARG A 27 -21.71 -6.75 -5.96
C ARG A 27 -20.87 -6.26 -7.14
N CYS A 28 -19.58 -6.59 -7.14
CA CYS A 28 -18.76 -6.60 -8.35
C CYS A 28 -19.48 -7.44 -9.41
N SER A 29 -20.19 -6.77 -10.33
CA SER A 29 -20.83 -7.38 -11.48
C SER A 29 -19.91 -7.20 -12.68
N PRO A 30 -19.34 -8.29 -13.24
CA PRO A 30 -18.57 -8.20 -14.47
C PRO A 30 -19.56 -8.11 -15.65
N ARG A 31 -20.01 -6.89 -15.96
CA ARG A 31 -20.66 -6.50 -17.23
C ARG A 31 -20.25 -5.03 -17.44
N LEU A 32 -19.62 -4.58 -18.53
CA LEU A 32 -19.83 -4.90 -19.93
C LEU A 32 -18.58 -4.37 -20.70
N GLY A 33 -17.95 -5.20 -21.53
CA GLY A 33 -16.79 -4.78 -22.32
C GLY A 33 -16.17 -5.93 -23.10
N ALA A 34 -16.96 -6.55 -23.96
CA ALA A 34 -16.52 -7.67 -24.79
C ALA A 34 -15.43 -7.24 -25.79
N ARG A 35 -14.25 -7.87 -25.68
CA ARG A 35 -13.46 -8.31 -26.84
C ARG A 35 -12.54 -9.47 -26.45
N LEU A 36 -13.03 -10.67 -26.79
CA LEU A 36 -12.32 -11.93 -27.07
C LEU A 36 -10.82 -12.00 -26.69
N ARG A 37 -10.49 -12.75 -25.64
CA ARG A 37 -9.29 -13.60 -25.59
C ARG A 37 -9.66 -15.01 -25.12
N PRO A 38 -9.13 -16.06 -25.75
CA PRO A 38 -9.52 -17.44 -25.48
C PRO A 38 -8.93 -17.94 -24.16
N ARG A 39 -9.68 -18.86 -23.55
CA ARG A 39 -9.38 -19.65 -22.34
C ARG A 39 -7.89 -19.93 -22.11
N ALA A 40 -7.31 -19.23 -21.14
CA ALA A 40 -6.37 -19.85 -20.21
C ALA A 40 -7.16 -20.11 -18.92
N GLN A 41 -7.06 -21.33 -18.42
CA GLN A 41 -7.83 -21.84 -17.29
C GLN A 41 -7.66 -20.91 -16.08
N ALA A 42 -8.71 -20.17 -15.76
CA ALA A 42 -8.93 -19.64 -14.44
C ALA A 42 -9.11 -20.87 -13.54
N GLU A 43 -8.00 -21.33 -12.97
CA GLU A 43 -8.03 -22.24 -11.85
C GLU A 43 -8.81 -21.53 -10.73
N ASP A 44 -10.00 -22.05 -10.47
CA ASP A 44 -10.88 -21.73 -9.36
C ASP A 44 -10.11 -21.91 -8.04
N ARG A 45 -9.28 -20.93 -7.67
CA ARG A 45 -8.98 -20.71 -6.26
C ARG A 45 -10.17 -19.98 -5.68
N GLY A 46 -11.07 -20.79 -5.11
CA GLY A 46 -12.30 -20.39 -4.45
C GLY A 46 -12.16 -19.06 -3.72
N SER A 47 -12.80 -18.05 -4.31
CA SER A 47 -13.10 -16.77 -3.71
C SER A 47 -14.16 -16.99 -2.63
N ALA A 48 -13.74 -17.56 -1.49
CA ALA A 48 -14.49 -17.38 -0.26
C ALA A 48 -14.35 -15.91 0.11
N SER A 49 -15.47 -15.17 0.07
CA SER A 49 -15.57 -13.84 0.65
C SER A 49 -15.03 -13.88 2.08
N GLY A 50 -13.83 -13.34 2.27
CA GLY A 50 -13.17 -13.36 3.56
C GLY A 50 -13.85 -12.36 4.50
N PRO A 51 -13.81 -12.56 5.83
CA PRO A 51 -14.33 -11.60 6.80
C PRO A 51 -13.62 -10.23 6.75
N LEU A 52 -12.51 -10.11 6.02
CA LEU A 52 -11.80 -8.86 5.75
C LEU A 52 -12.44 -8.06 4.59
N ASP A 53 -13.13 -8.71 3.66
CA ASP A 53 -13.67 -8.04 2.47
C ASP A 53 -14.77 -7.04 2.85
N GLN A 54 -15.60 -7.36 3.87
CA GLN A 54 -16.63 -6.44 4.38
C GLN A 54 -16.07 -5.11 4.92
N TRP A 55 -14.79 -5.09 5.35
CA TRP A 55 -14.12 -3.88 5.83
C TRP A 55 -13.40 -3.13 4.71
N ILE A 56 -12.94 -3.85 3.69
CA ILE A 56 -12.09 -3.32 2.62
C ILE A 56 -12.93 -2.78 1.44
N ASP A 57 -14.07 -3.41 1.13
CA ASP A 57 -14.98 -3.02 0.05
C ASP A 57 -15.48 -1.55 0.12
N PRO A 58 -15.92 -1.01 1.27
CA PRO A 58 -16.37 0.39 1.33
C PRO A 58 -15.23 1.38 1.05
N VAL A 59 -14.03 1.09 1.55
CA VAL A 59 -12.82 1.91 1.29
C VAL A 59 -12.47 1.90 -0.20
N TRP A 60 -12.59 0.75 -0.85
CA TRP A 60 -12.40 0.63 -2.30
C TRP A 60 -13.43 1.41 -3.12
N GLY A 61 -14.69 1.41 -2.69
CA GLY A 61 -15.76 2.15 -3.35
C GLY A 61 -15.45 3.65 -3.43
N SER A 62 -15.13 4.26 -2.28
CA SER A 62 -14.76 5.69 -2.22
C SER A 62 -13.51 6.00 -3.02
N PHE A 63 -12.51 5.11 -2.97
CA PHE A 63 -11.27 5.31 -3.72
C PHE A 63 -11.49 5.26 -5.24
N ARG A 64 -12.35 4.34 -5.71
CA ARG A 64 -12.74 4.27 -7.12
C ARG A 64 -13.46 5.54 -7.58
N GLU A 65 -14.37 6.06 -6.77
CA GLU A 65 -15.11 7.28 -7.06
C GLU A 65 -14.18 8.50 -7.16
N LEU A 66 -13.14 8.57 -6.32
CA LEU A 66 -12.10 9.60 -6.41
C LEU A 66 -11.28 9.48 -7.69
N LEU A 67 -10.91 8.27 -8.10
CA LEU A 67 -10.19 8.05 -9.35
C LEU A 67 -11.03 8.40 -10.59
N ASP A 68 -12.34 8.16 -10.54
CA ASP A 68 -13.27 8.42 -11.64
C ASP A 68 -13.72 9.90 -11.72
N SER A 69 -13.31 10.74 -10.76
CA SER A 69 -13.62 12.17 -10.70
C SER A 69 -12.93 13.00 -11.80
N GLU A 70 -13.48 14.19 -12.09
CA GLU A 70 -12.97 15.10 -13.13
C GLU A 70 -11.46 15.43 -13.06
N PRO A 71 -10.81 15.63 -11.89
CA PRO A 71 -9.36 15.80 -11.84
C PRO A 71 -8.60 14.56 -12.30
N GLY A 72 -9.10 13.35 -12.01
CA GLY A 72 -8.50 12.09 -12.49
C GLY A 72 -8.54 11.97 -14.01
N ARG A 73 -9.67 12.38 -14.62
CA ARG A 73 -9.84 12.40 -16.09
C ARG A 73 -9.03 13.52 -16.77
N SER A 74 -8.86 14.67 -16.10
CA SER A 74 -8.00 15.75 -16.57
C SER A 74 -6.53 15.32 -16.64
N LEU A 75 -6.04 14.57 -15.63
CA LEU A 75 -4.70 13.99 -15.64
C LEU A 75 -4.49 12.98 -16.79
N GLN A 76 -5.55 12.32 -17.28
CA GLN A 76 -5.47 11.39 -18.43
C GLN A 76 -4.96 12.07 -19.70
N GLY A 77 -5.44 13.28 -19.96
CA GLY A 77 -5.06 14.05 -21.14
C GLY A 77 -3.59 14.48 -21.14
N PHE A 78 -3.00 14.70 -19.97
CA PHE A 78 -1.60 15.16 -19.84
C PHE A 78 -0.61 14.00 -19.68
N VAL A 79 -0.99 12.95 -18.97
CA VAL A 79 -0.08 11.90 -18.50
C VAL A 79 -0.11 10.68 -19.44
N GLY A 80 -1.17 10.52 -20.23
CA GLY A 80 -1.35 9.39 -21.14
C GLY A 80 -1.87 8.15 -20.43
N GLU A 81 -2.60 7.32 -21.16
CA GLU A 81 -3.38 6.19 -20.61
C GLU A 81 -2.52 5.20 -19.80
N GLU A 82 -1.36 4.82 -20.34
CA GLU A 82 -0.46 3.88 -19.68
C GLU A 82 0.14 4.40 -18.37
N ARG A 83 0.35 5.71 -18.25
CA ARG A 83 0.91 6.30 -17.03
C ARG A 83 -0.16 6.47 -15.96
N LEU A 84 -1.40 6.76 -16.35
CA LEU A 84 -2.52 6.79 -15.42
C LEU A 84 -2.80 5.45 -14.78
N GLU A 85 -2.72 4.36 -15.54
CA GLU A 85 -2.90 3.02 -14.99
C GLU A 85 -1.85 2.68 -13.92
N SER A 86 -0.64 3.24 -14.02
CA SER A 86 0.37 3.16 -12.96
C SER A 86 0.00 4.00 -11.73
N VAL A 87 -0.54 5.20 -11.93
CA VAL A 87 -1.02 6.04 -10.81
C VAL A 87 -2.15 5.35 -10.06
N LYS A 88 -3.11 4.76 -10.79
CA LYS A 88 -4.17 3.94 -10.20
C LYS A 88 -3.59 2.79 -9.38
N ALA A 89 -2.62 2.04 -9.94
CA ALA A 89 -1.94 0.95 -9.26
C ALA A 89 -1.19 1.36 -7.99
N GLY A 90 -0.54 2.53 -8.01
CA GLY A 90 0.11 3.07 -6.83
C GLY A 90 -0.91 3.43 -5.75
N ALA A 91 -1.96 4.12 -6.14
CA ALA A 91 -2.93 4.63 -5.19
C ALA A 91 -3.87 3.54 -4.64
N THR A 92 -4.17 2.50 -5.43
CA THR A 92 -4.82 1.26 -4.97
C THR A 92 -3.98 0.57 -3.87
N ALA A 93 -2.66 0.47 -4.09
CA ALA A 93 -1.75 -0.10 -3.10
C ALA A 93 -1.67 0.77 -1.83
N THR A 94 -1.59 2.10 -1.96
CA THR A 94 -1.56 3.02 -0.82
C THR A 94 -2.83 2.95 0.01
N ALA A 95 -4.01 2.92 -0.63
CA ALA A 95 -5.29 2.84 0.06
C ALA A 95 -5.41 1.54 0.89
N SER A 96 -5.02 0.41 0.31
CA SER A 96 -5.05 -0.88 1.00
C SER A 96 -3.97 -1.01 2.08
N GLY A 97 -2.76 -0.51 1.83
CA GLY A 97 -1.69 -0.44 2.83
C GLY A 97 -2.04 0.47 4.02
N ALA A 98 -2.75 1.57 3.77
CA ALA A 98 -3.19 2.50 4.81
C ALA A 98 -4.11 1.81 5.84
N VAL A 99 -4.94 0.87 5.42
CA VAL A 99 -5.81 0.08 6.32
C VAL A 99 -4.98 -0.70 7.35
N ALA A 100 -3.85 -1.28 6.93
CA ALA A 100 -2.93 -1.97 7.83
C ALA A 100 -2.05 -1.01 8.64
N MET A 101 -1.73 0.15 8.08
CA MET A 101 -0.90 1.17 8.71
C MET A 101 -1.58 1.77 9.95
N VAL A 102 -2.90 1.98 9.93
CA VAL A 102 -3.66 2.56 11.05
C VAL A 102 -3.48 1.79 12.37
N PRO A 103 -3.79 0.48 12.47
CA PRO A 103 -3.62 -0.25 13.72
C PRO A 103 -2.16 -0.36 14.16
N ILE A 104 -1.22 -0.48 13.21
CA ILE A 104 0.21 -0.59 13.54
C ILE A 104 0.74 0.73 14.12
N SER A 105 0.34 1.86 13.53
CA SER A 105 0.77 3.19 13.99
C SER A 105 0.20 3.58 15.35
N LEU A 106 -0.93 3.00 15.76
CA LEU A 106 -1.52 3.18 17.09
C LEU A 106 -0.79 2.41 18.20
N LEU A 107 -0.06 1.35 17.84
CA LEU A 107 0.76 0.56 18.77
C LEU A 107 2.13 1.22 19.03
N ASP A 108 2.50 2.24 18.26
CA ASP A 108 3.77 2.91 18.40
C ASP A 108 3.79 3.82 19.65
N PRO A 109 4.75 3.65 20.58
CA PRO A 109 4.88 4.52 21.74
C PRO A 109 5.16 5.99 21.37
N ASP A 110 5.75 6.26 20.20
CA ASP A 110 6.12 7.61 19.74
C ASP A 110 5.04 8.30 18.89
N ARG A 111 3.77 7.86 19.02
CA ARG A 111 2.63 8.45 18.30
C ARG A 111 2.52 9.97 18.50
N PHE A 112 2.08 10.66 17.45
CA PHE A 112 1.91 12.13 17.42
C PHE A 112 3.19 12.94 17.63
N THR A 113 4.37 12.35 17.41
CA THR A 113 5.63 13.10 17.31
C THR A 113 5.89 13.55 15.86
N PRO A 114 6.69 14.60 15.62
CA PRO A 114 7.07 15.00 14.25
C PRO A 114 7.78 13.88 13.48
N ARG A 115 8.53 13.03 14.20
CA ARG A 115 9.18 11.85 13.64
C ARG A 115 8.16 10.84 13.12
N TRP A 116 7.11 10.58 13.90
CA TRP A 116 6.05 9.64 13.54
C TRP A 116 5.29 10.09 12.29
N GLU A 117 4.91 11.37 12.21
CA GLU A 117 4.22 11.93 11.03
C GLU A 117 5.11 11.79 9.78
N PHE A 118 6.39 12.18 9.88
CA PHE A 118 7.33 12.04 8.78
C PHE A 118 7.53 10.57 8.35
N GLN A 119 7.58 9.62 9.29
CA GLN A 119 7.71 8.21 8.98
C GLN A 119 6.47 7.64 8.28
N LEU A 120 5.27 8.12 8.63
CA LEU A 120 4.02 7.75 7.96
C LEU A 120 3.94 8.32 6.54
N ASP A 121 4.35 9.57 6.34
CA ASP A 121 4.40 10.18 5.01
C ASP A 121 5.37 9.42 4.09
N MET A 122 6.56 9.09 4.61
CA MET A 122 7.52 8.28 3.88
C MET A 122 7.00 6.87 3.62
N LEU A 123 6.24 6.27 4.55
CA LEU A 123 5.58 4.98 4.32
C LEU A 123 4.53 5.06 3.20
N ALA A 124 3.71 6.10 3.18
CA ALA A 124 2.69 6.29 2.15
C ALA A 124 3.32 6.40 0.75
N LEU A 125 4.43 7.15 0.62
CA LEU A 125 5.20 7.26 -0.62
C LEU A 125 5.83 5.93 -1.05
N ASP A 126 6.36 5.16 -0.08
CA ASP A 126 6.98 3.86 -0.32
C ASP A 126 5.96 2.83 -0.83
N ILE A 127 4.76 2.80 -0.23
CA ILE A 127 3.65 1.93 -0.70
C ILE A 127 3.13 2.38 -2.08
N LEU A 128 3.05 3.69 -2.32
CA LEU A 128 2.65 4.22 -3.63
C LEU A 128 3.64 3.77 -4.70
N LEU A 129 4.94 3.91 -4.43
CA LEU A 129 6.00 3.47 -5.33
C LEU A 129 5.96 1.95 -5.53
N PHE A 130 5.73 1.18 -4.47
CA PHE A 130 5.56 -0.28 -4.56
C PHE A 130 4.45 -0.66 -5.53
N GLY A 131 3.27 -0.03 -5.47
CA GLY A 131 2.16 -0.34 -6.38
C GLY A 131 2.50 -0.05 -7.84
N VAL A 132 3.22 1.05 -8.11
CA VAL A 132 3.73 1.38 -9.44
C VAL A 132 4.72 0.31 -9.92
N VAL A 133 5.72 -0.03 -9.10
CA VAL A 133 6.74 -1.02 -9.44
C VAL A 133 6.14 -2.40 -9.64
N TYR A 134 5.17 -2.79 -8.81
CA TYR A 134 4.49 -4.07 -8.91
C TYR A 134 3.77 -4.25 -10.25
N ARG A 135 3.09 -3.22 -10.75
CA ARG A 135 2.44 -3.24 -12.08
C ARG A 135 3.43 -3.53 -13.22
N TYR A 136 4.65 -3.00 -13.12
CA TYR A 136 5.69 -3.21 -14.14
C TYR A 136 6.45 -4.53 -13.97
N ALA A 137 6.64 -4.98 -12.74
CA ALA A 137 7.31 -6.23 -12.43
C ALA A 137 6.43 -7.44 -12.80
N VAL A 138 5.16 -7.41 -12.44
CA VAL A 138 4.19 -8.48 -12.68
C VAL A 138 3.47 -8.23 -14.00
N ARG A 139 4.13 -8.64 -15.09
CA ARG A 139 3.62 -8.45 -16.45
C ARG A 139 2.49 -9.42 -16.77
N SER A 140 1.64 -9.03 -17.71
CA SER A 140 0.67 -9.96 -18.28
C SER A 140 1.41 -11.06 -19.08
N GLY A 141 1.15 -12.33 -18.73
CA GLY A 141 1.79 -13.49 -19.37
C GLY A 141 2.92 -14.14 -18.56
N ASP A 142 3.37 -13.55 -17.44
CA ASP A 142 4.32 -14.15 -16.51
C ASP A 142 3.67 -14.33 -15.13
N ASP A 143 3.23 -15.55 -14.83
CA ASP A 143 2.57 -15.93 -13.58
C ASP A 143 3.54 -16.64 -12.61
N ASN A 144 4.81 -16.19 -12.55
CA ASN A 144 5.77 -16.74 -11.60
C ASN A 144 5.50 -16.24 -10.15
N PRO A 145 5.15 -17.12 -9.20
CA PRO A 145 4.86 -16.73 -7.82
C PRO A 145 6.08 -16.19 -7.06
N MET A 146 7.30 -16.62 -7.40
CA MET A 146 8.54 -16.11 -6.78
C MET A 146 8.78 -14.64 -7.13
N LEU A 147 8.38 -14.21 -8.32
CA LEU A 147 8.57 -12.83 -8.75
C LEU A 147 7.66 -11.88 -7.96
N ARG A 148 6.42 -12.31 -7.68
CA ARG A 148 5.44 -11.55 -6.89
C ARG A 148 5.89 -11.34 -5.44
N THR A 149 6.32 -12.41 -4.78
CA THR A 149 6.79 -12.33 -3.39
C THR A 149 8.15 -11.63 -3.29
N GLY A 150 9.01 -11.78 -4.31
CA GLY A 150 10.29 -11.08 -4.39
C GLY A 150 10.15 -9.56 -4.41
N VAL A 151 9.16 -9.01 -5.14
CA VAL A 151 8.90 -7.56 -5.15
C VAL A 151 8.49 -7.07 -3.77
N VAL A 152 7.65 -7.82 -3.04
CA VAL A 152 7.28 -7.47 -1.66
C VAL A 152 8.51 -7.46 -0.75
N GLY A 153 9.35 -8.51 -0.83
CA GLY A 153 10.60 -8.59 -0.06
C GLY A 153 11.58 -7.45 -0.35
N ALA A 154 11.65 -7.01 -1.62
CA ALA A 154 12.52 -5.93 -2.05
C ALA A 154 12.15 -4.55 -1.47
N PHE A 155 10.90 -4.34 -1.06
CA PHE A 155 10.49 -3.11 -0.37
C PHE A 155 10.56 -3.25 1.15
N VAL A 156 10.16 -4.40 1.70
CA VAL A 156 10.16 -4.64 3.15
C VAL A 156 11.59 -4.67 3.74
N LEU A 157 12.52 -5.39 3.10
CA LEU A 157 13.86 -5.58 3.65
C LEU A 157 14.67 -4.28 3.74
N PRO A 158 14.83 -3.47 2.66
CA PRO A 158 15.61 -2.24 2.76
C PRO A 158 14.96 -1.25 3.72
N ARG A 159 13.62 -1.14 3.69
CA ARG A 159 12.89 -0.27 4.60
C ARG A 159 13.18 -0.60 6.06
N ALA A 160 13.10 -1.88 6.44
CA ALA A 160 13.34 -2.29 7.82
C ALA A 160 14.78 -1.98 8.28
N LEU A 161 15.76 -2.14 7.38
CA LEU A 161 17.15 -1.83 7.67
C LEU A 161 17.42 -0.32 7.78
N PHE A 162 16.75 0.52 6.97
CA PHE A 162 16.90 1.97 7.02
C PHE A 162 16.25 2.63 8.24
N LEU A 163 15.26 1.98 8.85
CA LEU A 163 14.56 2.50 10.02
C LEU A 163 15.28 2.20 11.36
N VAL A 164 16.36 1.42 11.33
CA VAL A 164 17.16 1.10 12.52
C VAL A 164 17.84 2.35 13.06
N GLN A 165 17.61 2.62 14.34
CA GLN A 165 18.27 3.71 15.05
C GLN A 165 19.48 3.18 15.82
N LEU A 166 20.61 3.87 15.67
CA LEU A 166 21.83 3.55 16.42
C LEU A 166 21.68 4.05 17.86
N PRO A 167 21.93 3.20 18.89
CA PRO A 167 22.01 3.66 20.26
C PRO A 167 23.22 4.58 20.45
N ALA A 168 23.13 5.50 21.42
CA ALA A 168 24.18 6.47 21.73
C ALA A 168 25.51 5.84 22.20
N GLU A 169 25.49 4.55 22.52
CA GLU A 169 26.63 3.75 22.96
C GLU A 169 27.52 3.29 21.79
N CYS A 170 27.06 3.41 20.54
CA CYS A 170 27.83 3.02 19.37
C CYS A 170 29.00 3.99 19.12
N GLN A 171 30.21 3.44 18.97
CA GLN A 171 31.36 4.21 18.50
C GLN A 171 31.36 4.25 16.97
N ALA A 172 31.70 5.40 16.38
CA ALA A 172 31.68 5.58 14.92
C ALA A 172 32.90 5.00 14.19
N LEU A 173 34.04 4.80 14.89
CA LEU A 173 35.32 4.43 14.27
C LEU A 173 36.18 3.55 15.20
N PRO A 174 36.27 2.22 14.98
CA PRO A 174 35.44 1.39 14.10
C PRO A 174 33.98 1.35 14.58
N LEU A 175 33.02 1.07 13.68
CA LEU A 175 31.61 0.96 14.08
C LEU A 175 31.44 -0.25 15.01
N SER A 176 31.29 0.02 16.31
CA SER A 176 31.14 -0.99 17.35
C SER A 176 29.99 -0.60 18.26
N CYS A 177 28.96 -1.45 18.26
CA CYS A 177 27.71 -1.30 19.00
C CYS A 177 27.53 -2.40 20.06
N GLY A 178 28.54 -3.27 20.26
CA GLY A 178 28.52 -4.36 21.24
C GLY A 178 28.05 -5.70 20.69
N ASP A 179 27.81 -6.66 21.58
CA ASP A 179 27.36 -8.02 21.26
C ASP A 179 25.93 -8.03 20.66
N PRO A 180 25.59 -8.98 19.75
CA PRO A 180 26.30 -10.24 19.45
C PRO A 180 27.24 -10.24 18.23
N LEU A 181 27.17 -9.25 17.33
CA LEU A 181 27.94 -9.26 16.07
C LEU A 181 29.02 -8.16 16.01
N GLY A 182 29.22 -7.40 17.10
CA GLY A 182 30.06 -6.21 17.16
C GLY A 182 29.43 -5.01 16.44
N TYR A 183 28.92 -5.23 15.22
CA TYR A 183 28.22 -4.22 14.41
C TYR A 183 26.73 -4.09 14.76
N PHE A 184 26.05 -5.21 15.02
CA PHE A 184 24.64 -5.24 15.42
C PHE A 184 24.50 -5.62 16.89
N SER A 185 23.86 -4.75 17.67
CA SER A 185 23.47 -5.04 19.05
C SER A 185 22.12 -5.77 19.12
N TRP A 186 21.79 -6.38 20.26
CA TRP A 186 20.48 -6.97 20.50
C TRP A 186 19.32 -5.99 20.32
N SER A 187 19.50 -4.72 20.70
CA SER A 187 18.48 -3.68 20.53
C SER A 187 18.27 -3.32 19.06
N MET A 188 19.33 -3.31 18.25
CA MET A 188 19.21 -3.13 16.79
C MET A 188 18.52 -4.32 16.13
N LEU A 189 18.88 -5.55 16.50
CA LEU A 189 18.25 -6.75 15.97
C LEU A 189 16.75 -6.78 16.30
N ALA A 190 16.37 -6.44 17.53
CA ALA A 190 14.97 -6.32 17.92
C ALA A 190 14.22 -5.25 17.10
N GLN A 191 14.85 -4.10 16.86
CA GLN A 191 14.29 -3.06 15.98
C GLN A 191 14.10 -3.57 14.56
N VAL A 192 15.10 -4.23 13.97
CA VAL A 192 14.99 -4.80 12.60
C VAL A 192 13.83 -5.79 12.53
N VAL A 193 13.74 -6.72 13.47
CA VAL A 193 12.66 -7.73 13.49
C VAL A 193 11.30 -7.07 13.60
N TRP A 194 11.15 -6.07 14.46
CA TRP A 194 9.91 -5.31 14.58
C TRP A 194 9.54 -4.59 13.28
N GLN A 195 10.49 -3.89 12.67
CA GLN A 195 10.27 -3.16 11.42
C GLN A 195 10.01 -4.10 10.23
N LEU A 196 10.64 -5.28 10.21
CA LEU A 196 10.35 -6.33 9.22
C LEU A 196 8.93 -6.83 9.37
N PHE A 197 8.48 -7.10 10.59
CA PHE A 197 7.12 -7.54 10.84
C PHE A 197 6.09 -6.47 10.45
N ALA A 198 6.26 -5.25 10.96
CA ALA A 198 5.37 -4.13 10.64
C ALA A 198 5.33 -3.84 9.14
N GLY A 199 6.49 -3.79 8.48
CA GLY A 199 6.59 -3.62 7.04
C GLY A 199 5.94 -4.76 6.27
N ALA A 200 6.20 -6.02 6.65
CA ALA A 200 5.62 -7.18 5.99
C ALA A 200 4.09 -7.17 6.04
N VAL A 201 3.50 -6.80 7.19
CA VAL A 201 2.04 -6.68 7.30
C VAL A 201 1.50 -5.59 6.38
N VAL A 202 2.08 -4.39 6.40
CA VAL A 202 1.60 -3.27 5.57
C VAL A 202 1.72 -3.59 4.08
N PHE A 203 2.87 -4.08 3.62
CA PHE A 203 3.08 -4.42 2.22
C PHE A 203 2.30 -5.66 1.78
N ALA A 204 2.02 -6.61 2.68
CA ALA A 204 1.13 -7.74 2.37
C ALA A 204 -0.32 -7.28 2.15
N PHE A 205 -0.82 -6.33 2.94
CA PHE A 205 -2.13 -5.73 2.71
C PHE A 205 -2.18 -4.91 1.41
N ALA A 206 -1.13 -4.13 1.14
CA ALA A 206 -1.00 -3.41 -0.13
C ALA A 206 -1.00 -4.37 -1.34
N PHE A 207 -0.23 -5.46 -1.25
CA PHE A 207 -0.17 -6.52 -2.25
C PHE A 207 -1.54 -7.19 -2.46
N TYR A 208 -2.23 -7.56 -1.38
CA TYR A 208 -3.55 -8.19 -1.45
C TYR A 208 -4.57 -7.26 -2.12
N GLY A 209 -4.61 -5.98 -1.72
CA GLY A 209 -5.49 -4.99 -2.33
C GLY A 209 -5.22 -4.79 -3.82
N LEU A 210 -3.95 -4.76 -4.21
CA LEU A 210 -3.55 -4.60 -5.61
C LEU A 210 -3.91 -5.80 -6.48
N GLU A 211 -3.65 -7.03 -6.00
CA GLU A 211 -4.08 -8.25 -6.71
C GLU A 211 -5.60 -8.32 -6.85
N ARG A 212 -6.35 -7.87 -5.83
CA ARG A 212 -7.81 -7.78 -5.91
C ARG A 212 -8.27 -6.75 -6.94
N ALA A 213 -7.64 -5.58 -6.98
CA ALA A 213 -7.93 -4.53 -7.95
C ALA A 213 -7.65 -4.99 -9.39
N ILE A 214 -6.56 -5.73 -9.61
CA ILE A 214 -6.23 -6.34 -10.92
C ILE A 214 -7.26 -7.41 -11.29
N ALA A 215 -7.65 -8.28 -10.35
CA ALA A 215 -8.65 -9.32 -10.59
C ALA A 215 -10.04 -8.73 -10.95
N CYS A 216 -10.39 -7.58 -10.38
CA CYS A 216 -11.62 -6.85 -10.72
C CYS A 216 -11.52 -6.03 -12.03
N GLY A 217 -10.35 -6.01 -12.69
CA GLY A 217 -10.11 -5.20 -13.89
C GLY A 217 -10.08 -3.69 -13.63
N LEU A 218 -9.88 -3.25 -12.38
CA LEU A 218 -9.76 -1.84 -12.01
C LEU A 218 -8.41 -1.24 -12.43
N VAL A 219 -7.38 -2.11 -12.48
CA VAL A 219 -6.04 -1.80 -12.96
C VAL A 219 -5.65 -2.84 -13.99
N GLN A 220 -5.17 -2.40 -15.15
CA GLN A 220 -4.65 -3.32 -16.16
C GLN A 220 -3.17 -3.63 -15.92
N ARG A 221 -2.81 -4.92 -16.01
CA ARG A 221 -1.41 -5.34 -16.09
C ARG A 221 -0.78 -4.79 -17.36
N PHE A 222 0.49 -4.42 -17.28
CA PHE A 222 1.24 -3.97 -18.44
C PHE A 222 1.27 -5.07 -19.51
N GLN A 223 0.89 -4.73 -20.74
CA GLN A 223 0.88 -5.64 -21.88
C GLN A 223 2.26 -5.70 -22.52
N SER A 224 2.82 -6.90 -22.68
CA SER A 224 3.96 -7.09 -23.57
C SER A 224 3.45 -7.05 -25.00
N GLN A 225 3.86 -6.05 -25.79
CA GLN A 225 3.63 -6.06 -27.24
C GLN A 225 4.54 -7.11 -27.87
N ASN A 226 4.07 -8.35 -27.93
CA ASN A 226 4.61 -9.39 -28.82
C ASN A 226 3.62 -9.64 -29.95
#